data_AF-A0A1J4U2B0-F1
#
_entry.id   AF-A0A1J4U2B0-F1
#
_cell.length_a   1.000
_cell.length_b   1.000
_cell.length_c   1.000
_cell.angle_alpha   90.00
_cell.angle_beta   90.00
_cell.angle_gamma   90.00
#
_symmetry.space_group_name_H-M   'P 1'
#
loop_
_entity.id
_entity.type
_entity.pdbx_description
1 polymer ?
#
loop_
_entity_poly.entity_id
_entity_poly.type
_entity_poly.pdbx_seq_one_letter_code
_entity_poly.pdbx_strand_id
1 'polypeptide(L)'
;MSDITAIEKIPPQNIEAEKSLLGSILIDKDAMLKISDIINETDFYKRSHFFIYEIMLELYQKNEPLDVLTVANRLEEKKLLESCGGKSYLIELSNSVPTASHIQQYAEIIKRKSTLRQLLNSANEIAKLGYQEDTDDVEQLLDQAQQQIYSITQKQSKQTFVSIRGVLSTAFERIDELHKEKGKLRGVPSGIKKLDELLAGFQKSDLIILAARPSVGKTSFALDIARHAATKYQVPVGFFSLEMSKEQLVDRMLCAEAGIDLWKMRTGNLSDKPDSDDFPRIGHAMGVLSEAPIYIDDTPGNNVMQIRTKARRLQAEHGLGMIIIDYMQLMESHNDKNSNNRVQEVAVISRNLKGIARELNIPVIALSQLSRAVEQSKPAIPKLSHLRESGSIEQDADIVMFLYRKAADRNYRLEDISPDERNIAEIHIAKHRNGPTGMVRTFFDEARTSFKNLDTDTTYENQK
;
A
#
# COMPACT_ATOMS: atom_id res chain seq x y z
N MET A 1 3.10 14.31 -44.70
CA MET A 1 1.86 14.67 -43.96
C MET A 1 1.85 13.80 -42.72
N SER A 2 2.20 14.28 -41.53
CA SER A 2 1.80 15.53 -40.87
C SER A 2 2.98 16.39 -40.46
N ASP A 3 2.91 17.67 -40.81
CA ASP A 3 3.62 18.77 -40.18
C ASP A 3 3.44 18.70 -38.65
N ILE A 4 4.45 18.19 -37.95
CA ILE A 4 4.71 18.63 -36.59
C ILE A 4 5.61 19.84 -36.76
N THR A 5 4.98 20.98 -37.03
CA THR A 5 5.58 22.28 -36.77
C THR A 5 6.04 22.24 -35.33
N ALA A 6 7.35 22.05 -35.13
CA ALA A 6 8.04 22.40 -33.89
C ALA A 6 7.96 23.92 -33.77
N ILE A 7 6.77 24.44 -33.44
CA ILE A 7 6.62 25.72 -32.80
C ILE A 7 7.54 25.60 -31.59
N GLU A 8 8.59 26.41 -31.51
CA GLU A 8 9.39 26.60 -30.30
C GLU A 8 8.43 26.99 -29.17
N LYS A 9 7.84 25.99 -28.52
CA LYS A 9 6.95 26.19 -27.38
C LYS A 9 7.86 26.57 -26.24
N ILE A 10 7.86 27.86 -25.94
CA ILE A 10 8.50 28.42 -24.74
C ILE A 10 8.02 27.58 -23.55
N PRO A 11 8.93 27.12 -22.66
CA PRO A 11 8.53 26.31 -21.52
C PRO A 11 7.44 27.00 -20.70
N PRO A 12 6.48 26.26 -20.11
CA PRO A 12 5.38 26.85 -19.36
C PRO A 12 5.86 27.82 -18.28
N GLN A 13 5.43 29.07 -18.39
CA GLN A 13 5.82 30.17 -17.51
C GLN A 13 4.64 31.15 -17.31
N ASN A 14 4.73 31.96 -16.26
CA ASN A 14 3.91 33.16 -16.09
C ASN A 14 4.74 34.21 -15.35
N ILE A 15 5.42 35.06 -16.11
CA ILE A 15 6.33 36.08 -15.55
C ILE A 15 5.58 37.14 -14.76
N GLU A 16 4.35 37.47 -15.14
CA GLU A 16 3.51 38.43 -14.41
C GLU A 16 3.14 37.92 -13.03
N ALA A 17 2.80 36.63 -12.91
CA ALA A 17 2.56 35.99 -11.62
C ALA A 17 3.83 35.96 -10.76
N GLU A 18 5.00 35.65 -11.34
CA GLU A 18 6.29 35.71 -10.62
C GLU A 18 6.59 37.13 -10.10
N LYS A 19 6.41 38.15 -10.95
CA LYS A 19 6.60 39.55 -10.55
C LYS A 19 5.64 39.95 -9.43
N SER A 20 4.36 39.61 -9.58
CA SER A 20 3.30 39.93 -8.61
C SER A 20 3.54 39.23 -7.27
N LEU A 21 4.04 37.99 -7.28
CA LEU A 21 4.37 37.25 -6.05
C LEU A 21 5.57 37.88 -5.33
N LEU A 22 6.68 38.11 -6.03
CA LEU A 22 7.87 38.73 -5.42
C LEU A 22 7.57 40.14 -4.90
N GLY A 23 6.81 40.93 -5.66
CA GLY A 23 6.35 42.24 -5.22
C GLY A 23 5.45 42.16 -3.99
N SER A 24 4.55 41.15 -3.92
CA SER A 24 3.64 40.99 -2.77
C SER A 24 4.43 40.70 -1.48
N ILE A 25 5.51 39.92 -1.57
CA ILE A 25 6.42 39.63 -0.45
C ILE A 25 7.13 40.90 0.03
N LEU A 26 7.52 41.80 -0.90
CA LEU A 26 8.17 43.07 -0.56
C LEU A 26 7.24 44.09 0.13
N ILE A 27 5.92 43.90 0.02
CA ILE A 27 4.90 44.82 0.55
C ILE A 27 4.26 44.27 1.84
N ASP A 28 3.83 43.01 1.84
CA ASP A 28 3.15 42.37 2.97
C ASP A 28 4.13 41.48 3.75
N LYS A 29 4.35 41.81 5.03
CA LYS A 29 5.25 41.05 5.92
C LYS A 29 4.75 39.63 6.19
N ASP A 30 3.45 39.41 6.10
CA ASP A 30 2.83 38.10 6.33
C ASP A 30 2.69 37.28 5.04
N ALA A 31 3.08 37.84 3.88
CA ALA A 31 2.91 37.14 2.61
C ALA A 31 3.75 35.86 2.55
N MET A 32 4.99 35.91 3.04
CA MET A 32 5.90 34.77 3.02
C MET A 32 5.37 33.58 3.85
N LEU A 33 4.74 33.85 5.00
CA LEU A 33 4.08 32.84 5.84
C LEU A 33 2.99 32.06 5.10
N LYS A 34 2.26 32.73 4.19
CA LYS A 34 1.13 32.12 3.46
C LYS A 34 1.59 31.22 2.32
N ILE A 35 2.81 31.41 1.80
CA ILE A 35 3.28 30.75 0.56
C ILE A 35 4.52 29.89 0.71
N SER A 36 5.23 29.95 1.84
CA SER A 36 6.48 29.20 2.06
C SER A 36 6.34 27.69 1.85
N ASP A 37 5.13 27.16 2.04
CA ASP A 37 4.84 25.72 1.87
C ASP A 37 4.47 25.34 0.43
N ILE A 38 4.05 26.31 -0.38
CA ILE A 38 3.53 26.12 -1.74
C ILE A 38 4.66 26.16 -2.78
N ILE A 39 5.61 27.10 -2.61
CA ILE A 39 6.60 27.44 -3.65
C ILE A 39 8.04 27.46 -3.11
N ASN A 40 8.97 26.95 -3.92
CA ASN A 40 10.41 27.00 -3.69
C ASN A 40 11.10 27.88 -4.75
N GLU A 41 12.35 28.26 -4.52
CA GLU A 41 13.18 29.02 -5.46
C GLU A 41 13.28 28.35 -6.85
N THR A 42 13.36 27.02 -6.88
CA THR A 42 13.40 26.22 -8.13
C THR A 42 12.10 26.24 -8.96
N ASP A 43 10.99 26.75 -8.40
CA ASP A 43 9.72 26.86 -9.10
C ASP A 43 9.64 28.11 -10.00
N PHE A 44 10.58 29.05 -9.89
CA PHE A 44 10.63 30.23 -10.76
C PHE A 44 11.26 29.90 -12.11
N TYR A 45 10.70 30.43 -13.20
CA TYR A 45 11.27 30.29 -14.53
C TYR A 45 12.43 31.26 -14.74
N LYS A 46 12.26 32.53 -14.35
CA LYS A 46 13.29 33.54 -14.56
C LYS A 46 14.40 33.37 -13.53
N ARG A 47 15.64 33.24 -13.98
CA ARG A 47 16.80 33.04 -13.11
C ARG A 47 17.04 34.19 -12.13
N SER A 48 16.69 35.42 -12.49
CA SER A 48 16.73 36.55 -11.55
C SER A 48 15.71 36.38 -10.42
N HIS A 49 14.49 35.89 -10.72
CA HIS A 49 13.46 35.65 -9.71
C HIS A 49 13.83 34.51 -8.77
N PHE A 50 14.48 33.47 -9.28
CA PHE A 50 15.09 32.40 -8.47
C PHE A 50 15.99 33.00 -7.38
N PHE A 51 16.96 33.84 -7.76
CA PHE A 51 17.91 34.42 -6.81
C PHE A 51 17.24 35.39 -5.83
N ILE A 52 16.29 36.20 -6.31
CA ILE A 52 15.55 37.12 -5.43
C ILE A 52 14.77 36.32 -4.37
N TYR A 53 14.05 35.27 -4.78
CA TYR A 53 13.29 34.44 -3.84
C TYR A 53 14.20 33.66 -2.87
N GLU A 54 15.32 33.12 -3.36
CA GLU A 54 16.33 32.47 -2.51
C GLU A 54 16.82 33.40 -1.38
N ILE A 55 17.10 34.67 -1.71
CA ILE A 55 17.50 35.66 -0.71
C ILE A 55 16.34 36.01 0.24
N MET A 56 15.13 36.17 -0.27
CA MET A 56 13.95 36.40 0.57
C MET A 56 13.75 35.25 1.55
N LEU A 57 13.92 34.00 1.11
CA LEU A 57 13.83 32.82 1.96
C LEU A 57 14.92 32.80 3.03
N GLU A 58 16.16 33.15 2.67
CA GLU A 58 17.27 33.23 3.62
C GLU A 58 17.03 34.29 4.71
N LEU A 59 16.60 35.49 4.30
CA LEU A 59 16.28 36.60 5.22
C LEU A 59 15.11 36.23 6.13
N TYR A 60 14.08 35.59 5.57
CA TYR A 60 12.92 35.11 6.31
C TYR A 60 13.32 34.09 7.38
N GLN A 61 14.21 33.14 7.07
CA GLN A 61 14.72 32.16 8.03
C GLN A 61 15.52 32.81 9.17
N LYS A 62 16.14 33.97 8.93
CA LYS A 62 16.85 34.77 9.93
C LYS A 62 15.93 35.74 10.68
N ASN A 63 14.62 35.72 10.41
CA ASN A 63 13.64 36.69 10.90
C ASN A 63 14.02 38.16 10.59
N GLU A 64 14.66 38.38 9.43
CA GLU A 64 14.98 39.72 8.94
C GLU A 64 13.83 40.29 8.07
N PRO A 65 13.65 41.62 8.01
CA PRO A 65 12.61 42.24 7.19
C PRO A 65 12.76 41.94 5.69
N LEU A 66 11.65 41.62 5.03
CA LEU A 66 11.60 41.38 3.58
C LEU A 66 11.16 42.64 2.84
N ASP A 67 11.97 43.69 2.89
CA ASP A 67 11.74 44.93 2.14
C ASP A 67 12.79 45.14 1.04
N VAL A 68 12.53 46.10 0.15
CA VAL A 68 13.41 46.40 -0.99
C VAL A 68 14.84 46.70 -0.55
N LEU A 69 15.03 47.39 0.57
CA LEU A 69 16.34 47.79 1.05
C LEU A 69 17.14 46.58 1.57
N THR A 70 16.50 45.77 2.41
CA THR A 70 17.11 44.60 3.05
C THR A 70 17.45 43.53 2.00
N VAL A 71 16.52 43.26 1.08
CA VAL A 71 16.76 42.32 -0.03
C VAL A 71 17.86 42.82 -0.97
N ALA A 72 17.88 44.12 -1.30
CA ALA A 72 18.92 44.70 -2.15
C ALA A 72 20.31 44.60 -1.53
N ASN A 73 20.45 44.95 -0.24
CA ASN A 73 21.73 44.88 0.47
C ASN A 73 22.26 43.44 0.49
N ARG A 74 21.39 42.46 0.78
CA ARG A 74 21.79 41.05 0.82
C ARG A 74 22.18 40.51 -0.56
N LEU A 75 21.47 40.92 -1.62
CA LEU A 75 21.85 40.62 -3.01
C LEU A 75 23.19 41.25 -3.39
N GLU A 76 23.49 42.45 -2.90
CA GLU A 76 24.74 43.19 -3.13
C GLU A 76 25.93 42.48 -2.47
N GLU A 77 25.77 42.07 -1.20
CA GLU A 77 26.78 41.28 -0.46
C GLU A 77 27.14 39.97 -1.17
N LYS A 78 26.15 39.30 -1.78
CA LYS A 78 26.36 38.08 -2.56
C LYS A 78 26.78 38.33 -4.01
N LYS A 79 26.95 39.60 -4.43
CA LYS A 79 27.30 40.01 -5.80
C LYS A 79 26.29 39.52 -6.86
N LEU A 80 25.02 39.42 -6.47
CA LEU A 80 23.90 39.00 -7.33
C LEU A 80 22.95 40.15 -7.72
N LEU A 81 23.12 41.34 -7.13
CA LEU A 81 22.21 42.48 -7.36
C LEU A 81 22.14 42.89 -8.84
N GLU A 82 23.28 43.03 -9.51
CA GLU A 82 23.36 43.41 -10.93
C GLU A 82 22.71 42.35 -11.84
N SER A 83 22.93 41.06 -11.56
CA SER A 83 22.32 39.96 -12.35
C SER A 83 20.80 39.86 -12.16
N CYS A 84 20.27 40.48 -11.10
CA CYS A 84 18.84 40.57 -10.84
C CYS A 84 18.17 41.83 -11.42
N GLY A 85 18.92 42.72 -12.07
CA GLY A 85 18.40 43.98 -12.64
C GLY A 85 18.55 45.19 -11.72
N GLY A 86 19.30 45.09 -10.63
CA GLY A 86 19.59 46.19 -9.73
C GLY A 86 18.44 46.59 -8.80
N LYS A 87 18.66 47.66 -8.02
CA LYS A 87 17.67 48.19 -7.05
C LYS A 87 16.40 48.68 -7.76
N SER A 88 16.52 49.20 -8.98
CA SER A 88 15.38 49.64 -9.80
C SER A 88 14.40 48.51 -10.12
N TYR A 89 14.90 47.29 -10.38
CA TYR A 89 14.02 46.15 -10.67
C TYR A 89 13.21 45.71 -9.44
N LEU A 90 13.80 45.73 -8.25
CA LEU A 90 13.05 45.43 -7.01
C LEU A 90 11.93 46.45 -6.74
N ILE A 91 12.14 47.72 -7.08
CA ILE A 91 11.10 48.77 -7.01
C ILE A 91 10.02 48.54 -8.07
N GLU A 92 10.39 48.09 -9.27
CA GLU A 92 9.42 47.70 -10.31
C GLU A 92 8.54 46.54 -9.82
N LEU A 93 9.14 45.53 -9.17
CA LEU A 93 8.41 44.39 -8.61
C LEU A 93 7.37 44.83 -7.59
N SER A 94 7.73 45.68 -6.63
CA SER A 94 6.77 46.18 -5.63
C SER A 94 5.63 46.99 -6.26
N ASN A 95 5.91 47.76 -7.31
CA ASN A 95 4.90 48.56 -8.01
C ASN A 95 4.02 47.73 -8.96
N SER A 96 4.43 46.52 -9.34
CA SER A 96 3.69 45.67 -10.28
C SER A 96 2.51 44.91 -9.66
N VAL A 97 2.34 44.98 -8.33
CA VAL A 97 1.34 44.20 -7.58
C VAL A 97 -0.01 44.92 -7.55
N PRO A 98 -1.09 44.32 -8.10
CA PRO A 98 -2.43 44.91 -7.99
C PRO A 98 -3.00 44.80 -6.57
N THR A 99 -2.77 43.66 -5.91
CA THR A 99 -3.11 43.42 -4.50
C THR A 99 -2.25 42.29 -3.92
N ALA A 100 -1.69 42.51 -2.73
CA ALA A 100 -0.91 41.49 -2.01
C ALA A 100 -1.79 40.36 -1.47
N SER A 101 -3.11 40.57 -1.37
CA SER A 101 -4.07 39.59 -0.84
C SER A 101 -4.18 38.32 -1.69
N HIS A 102 -3.84 38.39 -2.98
CA HIS A 102 -3.95 37.28 -3.93
C HIS A 102 -2.66 36.45 -4.05
N ILE A 103 -1.69 36.64 -3.15
CA ILE A 103 -0.37 35.99 -3.24
C ILE A 103 -0.44 34.46 -3.36
N GLN A 104 -1.38 33.81 -2.67
CA GLN A 104 -1.56 32.36 -2.74
C GLN A 104 -1.94 31.89 -4.15
N GLN A 105 -2.79 32.63 -4.84
CA GLN A 105 -3.21 32.32 -6.22
C GLN A 105 -2.03 32.48 -7.19
N TYR A 106 -1.19 33.51 -6.99
CA TYR A 106 0.04 33.66 -7.77
C TYR A 106 1.02 32.51 -7.52
N ALA A 107 1.18 32.08 -6.27
CA ALA A 107 2.02 30.94 -5.91
C ALA A 107 1.53 29.64 -6.59
N GLU A 108 0.23 29.38 -6.57
CA GLU A 108 -0.38 28.22 -7.24
C GLU A 108 -0.18 28.25 -8.75
N ILE A 109 -0.30 29.43 -9.39
CA ILE A 109 -0.03 29.59 -10.82
C ILE A 109 1.42 29.23 -11.13
N ILE A 110 2.39 29.80 -10.40
CA ILE A 110 3.81 29.52 -10.62
C ILE A 110 4.11 28.05 -10.36
N LYS A 111 3.55 27.48 -9.28
CA LYS A 111 3.71 26.07 -8.92
C LYS A 111 3.21 25.15 -10.03
N ARG A 112 2.02 25.42 -10.57
CA ARG A 112 1.45 24.68 -11.70
C ARG A 112 2.34 24.75 -12.92
N LYS A 113 2.89 25.94 -13.26
CA LYS A 113 3.83 26.09 -14.38
C LYS A 113 5.15 25.35 -14.12
N SER A 114 5.68 25.39 -12.90
CA SER A 114 6.86 24.61 -12.48
C SER A 114 6.65 23.11 -12.64
N THR A 115 5.50 22.58 -12.18
CA THR A 115 5.16 21.16 -12.37
C THR A 115 5.12 20.77 -13.84
N LEU A 116 4.55 21.61 -14.71
CA LEU A 116 4.57 21.35 -16.16
C LEU A 116 5.99 21.36 -16.73
N ARG A 117 6.89 22.24 -16.26
CA ARG A 117 8.30 22.23 -16.67
C ARG A 117 9.04 21.00 -16.18
N GLN A 118 8.81 20.57 -14.94
CA GLN A 118 9.38 19.33 -14.41
C GLN A 118 8.91 18.11 -15.22
N LEU A 119 7.63 18.07 -15.60
CA LEU A 119 7.09 17.03 -16.46
C LEU A 119 7.78 16.99 -17.84
N LEU A 120 8.00 18.15 -18.47
CA LEU A 120 8.73 18.24 -19.73
C LEU A 120 10.18 17.77 -19.59
N ASN A 121 10.86 18.14 -18.49
CA ASN A 121 12.22 17.69 -18.23
C ASN A 121 12.29 16.18 -18.04
N SER A 122 11.40 15.59 -17.23
CA SER A 122 11.32 14.14 -17.06
C SER A 122 10.98 13.43 -18.37
N ALA A 123 10.08 13.97 -19.19
CA ALA A 123 9.79 13.41 -20.51
C ALA A 123 11.04 13.40 -21.42
N ASN A 124 11.84 14.46 -21.40
CA ASN A 124 13.09 14.53 -22.15
C ASN A 124 14.14 13.54 -21.63
N GLU A 125 14.27 13.38 -20.31
CA GLU A 125 15.19 12.39 -19.73
C GLU A 125 14.76 10.96 -20.05
N ILE A 126 13.45 10.65 -19.95
CA ILE A 126 12.90 9.34 -20.36
C ILE A 126 13.12 9.10 -21.85
N ALA A 127 12.96 10.12 -22.69
CA ALA A 127 13.24 10.01 -24.11
C ALA A 127 14.72 9.67 -24.36
N LYS A 128 15.66 10.26 -23.61
CA LYS A 128 17.10 9.92 -23.69
C LYS A 128 17.37 8.47 -23.30
N LEU A 129 16.70 7.95 -22.26
CA LEU A 129 16.80 6.53 -21.87
C LEU A 129 16.43 5.60 -23.02
N GLY A 130 15.41 5.96 -23.82
CA GLY A 130 14.97 5.18 -24.98
C GLY A 130 16.00 5.07 -26.12
N TYR A 131 17.03 5.93 -26.15
CA TYR A 131 18.13 5.85 -27.13
C TYR A 131 19.35 5.08 -26.62
N GLN A 132 19.34 4.59 -25.37
CA GLN A 132 20.44 3.83 -24.79
C GLN A 132 20.34 2.34 -25.18
N GLU A 133 20.70 2.04 -26.42
CA GLU A 133 20.65 0.69 -27.01
C GLU A 133 21.67 -0.29 -26.40
N ASP A 134 22.71 0.20 -25.72
CA ASP A 134 23.81 -0.60 -25.13
C ASP A 134 23.48 -1.20 -23.74
N THR A 135 22.23 -1.11 -23.29
CA THR A 135 21.81 -1.57 -21.94
C THR A 135 21.14 -2.94 -22.04
N ASP A 136 21.80 -3.99 -21.52
CA ASP A 136 21.25 -5.37 -21.52
C ASP A 136 20.01 -5.54 -20.61
N ASP A 137 19.69 -4.56 -19.77
CA ASP A 137 18.63 -4.62 -18.77
C ASP A 137 17.55 -3.54 -19.02
N VAL A 138 16.61 -3.86 -19.92
CA VAL A 138 15.44 -3.02 -20.25
C VAL A 138 14.55 -2.80 -19.02
N GLU A 139 14.52 -3.75 -18.07
CA GLU A 139 13.70 -3.63 -16.86
C GLU A 139 14.22 -2.50 -15.96
N GLN A 140 15.55 -2.35 -15.82
CA GLN A 140 16.13 -1.22 -15.11
C GLN A 140 15.80 0.13 -15.74
N LEU A 141 15.81 0.23 -17.08
CA LEU A 141 15.43 1.48 -17.78
C LEU A 141 13.95 1.83 -17.54
N LEU A 142 13.07 0.83 -17.55
CA LEU A 142 11.65 1.01 -17.24
C LEU A 142 11.45 1.46 -15.78
N ASP A 143 12.19 0.89 -14.82
CA ASP A 143 12.12 1.31 -13.42
C ASP A 143 12.63 2.75 -13.23
N GLN A 144 13.74 3.12 -13.88
CA GLN A 144 14.24 4.50 -13.86
C GLN A 144 13.22 5.50 -14.42
N ALA A 145 12.58 5.17 -15.54
CA ALA A 145 11.53 6.00 -16.12
C ALA A 145 10.33 6.15 -15.17
N GLN A 146 9.91 5.07 -14.50
CA GLN A 146 8.85 5.10 -13.50
C GLN A 146 9.22 5.96 -12.29
N GLN A 147 10.44 5.85 -11.77
CA GLN A 147 10.93 6.66 -10.65
C GLN A 147 10.92 8.15 -10.98
N GLN A 148 11.30 8.55 -12.20
CA GLN A 148 11.27 9.95 -12.62
C GLN A 148 9.84 10.52 -12.62
N ILE A 149 8.87 9.80 -13.19
CA ILE A 149 7.45 10.21 -13.17
C ILE A 149 6.93 10.27 -11.73
N TYR A 150 7.30 9.30 -10.90
CA TYR A 150 6.87 9.23 -9.51
C TYR A 150 7.35 10.43 -8.68
N SER A 151 8.60 10.88 -8.89
CA SER A 151 9.18 12.01 -8.16
C SER A 151 8.40 13.33 -8.32
N ILE A 152 7.74 13.52 -9.49
CA ILE A 152 6.89 14.68 -9.76
C ILE A 152 5.60 14.61 -8.92
N THR A 153 5.03 13.41 -8.79
CA THR A 153 3.77 13.17 -8.08
C THR A 153 3.95 13.30 -6.56
N GLN A 154 5.07 12.80 -6.02
CA GLN A 154 5.31 12.81 -4.57
C GLN A 154 5.51 14.23 -4.01
N LYS A 155 6.06 15.16 -4.79
CA LYS A 155 6.25 16.57 -4.38
C LYS A 155 4.93 17.33 -4.14
N GLN A 156 3.80 16.83 -4.64
CA GLN A 156 2.49 17.45 -4.41
C GLN A 156 1.84 17.01 -3.09
N SER A 157 2.19 15.85 -2.55
CA SER A 157 1.63 15.33 -1.29
C SER A 157 2.51 15.70 -0.10
N LYS A 158 2.62 16.99 0.23
CA LYS A 158 3.04 17.40 1.57
C LYS A 158 1.84 17.23 2.51
N GLN A 159 1.90 16.25 3.41
CA GLN A 159 0.97 16.20 4.54
C GLN A 159 1.23 17.41 5.42
N THR A 160 0.27 18.33 5.48
CA THR A 160 0.26 19.44 6.43
C THR A 160 -0.17 18.94 7.80
N PHE A 161 0.27 19.63 8.87
CA PHE A 161 -0.24 19.33 10.21
C PHE A 161 -1.75 19.60 10.24
N VAL A 162 -2.53 18.59 10.62
CA VAL A 162 -3.98 18.72 10.77
C VAL A 162 -4.29 18.98 12.25
N SER A 163 -5.05 20.03 12.54
CA SER A 163 -5.54 20.29 13.90
C SER A 163 -6.44 19.16 14.37
N ILE A 164 -6.27 18.71 15.62
CA ILE A 164 -7.12 17.68 16.25
C ILE A 164 -8.61 18.02 16.14
N ARG A 165 -8.96 19.31 16.23
CA ARG A 165 -10.36 19.78 16.10
C ARG A 165 -10.99 19.38 14.77
N GLY A 166 -10.22 19.40 13.68
CA GLY A 166 -10.69 18.99 12.36
C GLY A 166 -10.88 17.48 12.20
N VAL A 167 -10.23 16.67 13.03
CA VAL A 167 -10.32 15.20 13.00
C VAL A 167 -11.39 14.66 13.95
N LEU A 168 -11.69 15.39 15.03
CA LEU A 168 -12.64 14.96 16.07
C LEU A 168 -14.08 14.81 15.55
N SER A 169 -14.53 15.67 14.63
CA SER A 169 -15.86 15.53 14.00
C SER A 169 -15.99 14.20 13.25
N THR A 170 -15.02 13.89 12.39
CA THR A 170 -14.96 12.62 11.66
C THR A 170 -14.77 11.41 12.59
N ALA A 171 -14.09 11.58 13.73
CA ALA A 171 -14.01 10.53 14.75
C ALA A 171 -15.38 10.26 15.40
N PHE A 172 -16.14 11.31 15.71
CA PHE A 172 -17.47 11.18 16.30
C PHE A 172 -18.46 10.50 15.35
N GLU A 173 -18.50 10.91 14.08
CA GLU A 173 -19.34 10.29 13.04
C GLU A 173 -19.08 8.78 12.95
N ARG A 174 -17.81 8.36 12.92
CA ARG A 174 -17.43 6.94 12.90
C ARG A 174 -17.90 6.16 14.13
N ILE A 175 -17.93 6.78 15.31
CA ILE A 175 -18.40 6.14 16.54
C ILE A 175 -19.93 6.00 16.50
N ASP A 176 -20.63 7.04 16.04
CA ASP A 176 -22.09 7.05 15.93
C ASP A 176 -22.60 6.00 14.92
N GLU A 177 -21.93 5.84 13.78
CA GLU A 177 -22.20 4.77 12.80
C GLU A 177 -22.10 3.37 13.43
N LEU A 178 -21.00 3.09 14.15
CA LEU A 178 -20.79 1.80 14.83
C LEU A 178 -21.84 1.53 15.90
N HIS A 179 -22.34 2.56 16.58
CA HIS A 179 -23.38 2.40 17.59
C HIS A 179 -24.76 2.11 16.97
N LYS A 180 -25.07 2.71 15.81
CA LYS A 180 -26.33 2.49 15.09
C LYS A 180 -26.42 1.09 14.48
N GLU A 181 -25.32 0.57 13.94
CA GLU A 181 -25.26 -0.75 13.31
C GLU A 181 -24.78 -1.83 14.29
N LYS A 182 -25.57 -2.12 15.34
CA LYS A 182 -25.24 -3.16 16.33
C LYS A 182 -24.96 -4.51 15.64
N GLY A 183 -23.71 -4.97 15.75
CA GLY A 183 -23.27 -6.28 15.26
C GLY A 183 -22.52 -6.26 13.92
N LYS A 184 -22.41 -5.11 13.24
CA LYS A 184 -21.58 -4.99 12.04
C LYS A 184 -20.12 -4.78 12.42
N LEU A 185 -19.22 -5.57 11.84
CA LEU A 185 -17.78 -5.42 12.05
C LEU A 185 -17.30 -4.14 11.36
N ARG A 186 -16.38 -3.43 12.02
CA ARG A 186 -15.77 -2.20 11.50
C ARG A 186 -14.87 -2.49 10.30
N GLY A 187 -14.12 -3.59 10.39
CA GLY A 187 -13.19 -4.05 9.35
C GLY A 187 -13.81 -5.07 8.41
N VAL A 188 -13.04 -5.51 7.42
CA VAL A 188 -13.43 -6.60 6.53
C VAL A 188 -13.49 -7.91 7.32
N PRO A 189 -14.63 -8.62 7.36
CA PRO A 189 -14.77 -9.86 8.15
C PRO A 189 -13.88 -10.98 7.61
N SER A 190 -13.27 -11.75 8.51
CA SER A 190 -12.45 -12.92 8.16
C SER A 190 -13.28 -14.16 7.84
N GLY A 191 -14.52 -14.22 8.35
CA GLY A 191 -15.39 -15.40 8.26
C GLY A 191 -15.20 -16.42 9.37
N ILE A 192 -14.22 -16.19 10.25
CA ILE A 192 -14.06 -16.92 11.51
C ILE A 192 -14.54 -16.01 12.64
N LYS A 193 -15.71 -16.32 13.23
CA LYS A 193 -16.41 -15.47 14.21
C LYS A 193 -15.51 -15.08 15.38
N LYS A 194 -14.83 -16.06 15.99
CA LYS A 194 -13.91 -15.83 17.11
C LYS A 194 -12.68 -15.01 16.73
N LEU A 195 -12.24 -15.08 15.47
CA LEU A 195 -11.15 -14.24 14.98
C LEU A 195 -11.64 -12.80 14.81
N ASP A 196 -12.85 -12.63 14.26
CA ASP A 196 -13.48 -11.33 14.09
C ASP A 196 -13.82 -10.67 15.43
N GLU A 197 -14.13 -11.43 16.48
CA GLU A 197 -14.27 -10.91 17.86
C GLU A 197 -12.97 -10.31 18.40
N LEU A 198 -11.81 -10.91 18.07
CA LEU A 198 -10.50 -10.41 18.51
C LEU A 198 -9.98 -9.26 17.65
N LEU A 199 -10.25 -9.29 16.34
CA LEU A 199 -9.72 -8.31 15.38
C LEU A 199 -10.69 -7.16 15.09
N ALA A 200 -11.98 -7.30 15.40
CA ALA A 200 -13.06 -6.46 14.90
C ALA A 200 -13.11 -6.36 13.35
N GLY A 201 -12.68 -7.44 12.68
CA GLY A 201 -12.41 -7.50 11.24
C GLY A 201 -11.08 -6.84 10.85
N PHE A 202 -10.63 -7.07 9.62
CA PHE A 202 -9.41 -6.49 9.09
C PHE A 202 -9.58 -4.99 8.80
N GLN A 203 -8.85 -4.16 9.53
CA GLN A 203 -9.00 -2.71 9.45
C GLN A 203 -8.29 -2.13 8.23
N LYS A 204 -8.86 -1.04 7.70
CA LYS A 204 -8.23 -0.25 6.63
C LYS A 204 -6.88 0.27 7.09
N SER A 205 -5.93 0.36 6.15
CA SER A 205 -4.56 0.80 6.39
C SER A 205 -3.68 -0.13 7.23
N ASP A 206 -4.18 -1.29 7.66
CA ASP A 206 -3.38 -2.28 8.39
C ASP A 206 -2.61 -3.21 7.44
N LEU A 207 -1.37 -3.53 7.83
CA LEU A 207 -0.58 -4.61 7.28
C LEU A 207 -0.70 -5.82 8.22
N ILE A 208 -1.26 -6.89 7.69
CA ILE A 208 -1.48 -8.15 8.40
C ILE A 208 -0.52 -9.19 7.84
N ILE A 209 0.31 -9.76 8.72
CA ILE A 209 1.21 -10.85 8.36
C ILE A 209 0.60 -12.16 8.81
N LEU A 210 0.33 -13.06 7.86
CA LEU A 210 -0.11 -14.41 8.14
C LEU A 210 1.03 -15.37 7.82
N ALA A 211 1.59 -15.98 8.85
CA ALA A 211 2.75 -16.83 8.71
C ALA A 211 2.48 -18.27 9.14
N ALA A 212 3.00 -19.23 8.38
CA ALA A 212 2.87 -20.64 8.70
C ALA A 212 4.05 -21.45 8.14
N ARG A 213 4.17 -22.70 8.57
CA ARG A 213 5.03 -23.67 7.91
C ARG A 213 4.38 -24.17 6.60
N PRO A 214 5.19 -24.69 5.65
CA PRO A 214 4.65 -25.36 4.47
C PRO A 214 3.64 -26.44 4.85
N SER A 215 2.62 -26.62 4.00
CA SER A 215 1.57 -27.64 4.15
C SER A 215 0.63 -27.49 5.35
N VAL A 216 0.76 -26.44 6.17
CA VAL A 216 -0.18 -26.18 7.28
C VAL A 216 -1.53 -25.62 6.78
N GLY A 217 -1.59 -25.06 5.57
CA GLY A 217 -2.83 -24.52 4.99
C GLY A 217 -2.90 -22.98 4.96
N LYS A 218 -1.75 -22.29 4.93
CA LYS A 218 -1.65 -20.82 4.85
C LYS A 218 -2.47 -20.22 3.70
N THR A 219 -2.27 -20.75 2.49
CA THR A 219 -3.00 -20.32 1.28
C THR A 219 -4.48 -20.64 1.37
N SER A 220 -4.85 -21.83 1.86
CA SER A 220 -6.24 -22.20 2.09
C SER A 220 -6.96 -21.22 3.03
N PHE A 221 -6.32 -20.85 4.14
CA PHE A 221 -6.90 -19.89 5.07
C PHE A 221 -7.08 -18.50 4.43
N ALA A 222 -6.10 -18.05 3.65
CA ALA A 222 -6.18 -16.81 2.89
C ALA A 222 -7.30 -16.82 1.83
N LEU A 223 -7.48 -17.94 1.13
CA LEU A 223 -8.55 -18.13 0.15
C LEU A 223 -9.93 -18.12 0.82
N ASP A 224 -10.08 -18.73 2.00
CA ASP A 224 -11.34 -18.69 2.74
C ASP A 224 -11.70 -17.26 3.19
N ILE A 225 -10.72 -16.48 3.65
CA ILE A 225 -10.91 -15.06 3.96
C ILE A 225 -11.38 -14.29 2.72
N ALA A 226 -10.67 -14.44 1.59
CA ALA A 226 -11.03 -13.77 0.33
C ALA A 226 -12.42 -14.14 -0.14
N ARG A 227 -12.72 -15.45 -0.18
CA ARG A 227 -14.02 -15.97 -0.59
C ARG A 227 -15.12 -15.46 0.33
N HIS A 228 -14.93 -15.48 1.64
CA HIS A 228 -15.95 -14.99 2.58
C HIS A 228 -16.22 -13.49 2.43
N ALA A 229 -15.17 -12.67 2.36
CA ALA A 229 -15.27 -11.23 2.16
C ALA A 229 -15.98 -10.88 0.83
N ALA A 230 -15.63 -11.56 -0.26
CA ALA A 230 -16.20 -11.28 -1.58
C ALA A 230 -17.63 -11.83 -1.74
N THR A 231 -17.88 -13.08 -1.36
CA THR A 231 -19.20 -13.72 -1.56
C THR A 231 -20.28 -13.21 -0.61
N LYS A 232 -19.95 -13.00 0.68
CA LYS A 232 -20.94 -12.62 1.70
C LYS A 232 -21.07 -11.11 1.88
N TYR A 233 -19.97 -10.37 1.73
CA TYR A 233 -19.94 -8.93 1.96
C TYR A 233 -19.71 -8.11 0.70
N GLN A 234 -19.54 -8.74 -0.46
CA GLN A 234 -19.33 -8.06 -1.75
C GLN A 234 -18.14 -7.10 -1.71
N VAL A 235 -17.12 -7.43 -0.91
CA VAL A 235 -15.88 -6.65 -0.81
C VAL A 235 -14.97 -7.02 -1.98
N PRO A 236 -14.55 -6.06 -2.83
CA PRO A 236 -13.60 -6.37 -3.90
C PRO A 236 -12.23 -6.77 -3.35
N VAL A 237 -11.75 -7.96 -3.70
CA VAL A 237 -10.48 -8.53 -3.21
C VAL A 237 -9.50 -8.72 -4.36
N GLY A 238 -8.30 -8.14 -4.24
CA GLY A 238 -7.16 -8.43 -5.10
C GLY A 238 -6.30 -9.54 -4.50
N PHE A 239 -6.09 -10.64 -5.23
CA PHE A 239 -5.28 -11.78 -4.81
C PHE A 239 -4.05 -11.91 -5.71
N PHE A 240 -2.88 -11.61 -5.18
CA PHE A 240 -1.60 -11.79 -5.87
C PHE A 240 -0.98 -13.13 -5.48
N SER A 241 -0.90 -14.04 -6.44
CA SER A 241 -0.36 -15.39 -6.26
C SER A 241 0.99 -15.50 -6.95
N LEU A 242 2.05 -15.68 -6.17
CA LEU A 242 3.43 -15.80 -6.66
C LEU A 242 3.89 -17.26 -6.74
N GLU A 243 3.22 -18.17 -6.04
CA GLU A 243 3.57 -19.60 -5.99
C GLU A 243 2.63 -20.46 -6.83
N MET A 244 1.35 -20.11 -6.89
CA MET A 244 0.30 -20.93 -7.49
C MET A 244 -0.34 -20.27 -8.70
N SER A 245 -0.77 -21.08 -9.67
CA SER A 245 -1.56 -20.57 -10.80
C SER A 245 -2.98 -20.21 -10.37
N LYS A 246 -3.61 -19.29 -11.11
CA LYS A 246 -5.00 -18.89 -10.88
C LYS A 246 -5.97 -20.07 -10.95
N GLU A 247 -5.75 -21.05 -11.83
CA GLU A 247 -6.58 -22.24 -11.95
C GLU A 247 -6.56 -23.06 -10.65
N GLN A 248 -5.39 -23.26 -10.05
CA GLN A 248 -5.27 -24.00 -8.80
C GLN A 248 -5.94 -23.29 -7.62
N LEU A 249 -5.96 -21.95 -7.61
CA LEU A 249 -6.67 -21.18 -6.61
C LEU A 249 -8.19 -21.27 -6.80
N VAL A 250 -8.65 -21.15 -8.04
CA VAL A 250 -10.08 -21.26 -8.41
C VAL A 250 -10.62 -22.65 -8.07
N ASP A 251 -9.90 -23.72 -8.37
CA ASP A 251 -10.29 -25.10 -8.02
C ASP A 251 -10.51 -25.24 -6.51
N ARG A 252 -9.64 -24.65 -5.68
CA ARG A 252 -9.78 -24.69 -4.22
C ARG A 252 -10.96 -23.86 -3.74
N MET A 253 -11.18 -22.68 -4.31
CA MET A 253 -12.36 -21.87 -3.98
C MET A 253 -13.66 -22.59 -4.34
N LEU A 254 -13.72 -23.22 -5.52
CA LEU A 254 -14.86 -24.02 -5.96
C LEU A 254 -15.09 -25.24 -5.05
N CYS A 255 -14.03 -25.96 -4.68
CA CYS A 255 -14.14 -27.09 -3.74
C CYS A 255 -14.70 -26.65 -2.38
N ALA A 256 -14.19 -25.54 -1.86
CA ALA A 256 -14.62 -24.99 -0.58
C ALA A 256 -16.08 -24.50 -0.61
N GLU A 257 -16.50 -23.85 -1.71
CA GLU A 257 -17.87 -23.34 -1.90
C GLU A 257 -18.87 -24.47 -2.19
N ALA A 258 -18.53 -25.40 -3.07
CA ALA A 258 -19.40 -26.52 -3.44
C ALA A 258 -19.45 -27.59 -2.33
N GLY A 259 -18.44 -27.63 -1.46
CA GLY A 259 -18.29 -28.63 -0.41
C GLY A 259 -17.82 -30.00 -0.94
N ILE A 260 -17.05 -30.01 -2.02
CA ILE A 260 -16.60 -31.22 -2.72
C ILE A 260 -15.12 -31.47 -2.44
N ASP A 261 -14.73 -32.74 -2.43
CA ASP A 261 -13.34 -33.15 -2.24
C ASP A 261 -12.45 -32.67 -3.40
N LEU A 262 -11.33 -32.05 -3.07
CA LEU A 262 -10.41 -31.45 -4.05
C LEU A 262 -9.78 -32.50 -4.98
N TRP A 263 -9.50 -33.70 -4.48
CA TRP A 263 -8.95 -34.77 -5.29
C TRP A 263 -9.99 -35.31 -6.27
N LYS A 264 -11.27 -35.44 -5.87
CA LYS A 264 -12.36 -35.76 -6.81
C LYS A 264 -12.49 -34.73 -7.91
N MET A 265 -12.45 -33.44 -7.56
CA MET A 265 -12.52 -32.35 -8.55
C MET A 265 -11.33 -32.42 -9.52
N ARG A 266 -10.12 -32.63 -9.02
CA ARG A 266 -8.90 -32.73 -9.83
C ARG A 266 -8.83 -33.98 -10.72
N THR A 267 -9.36 -35.10 -10.25
CA THR A 267 -9.33 -36.37 -10.99
C THR A 267 -10.54 -36.59 -11.90
N GLY A 268 -11.54 -35.71 -11.82
CA GLY A 268 -12.80 -35.87 -12.54
C GLY A 268 -13.67 -37.03 -12.03
N ASN A 269 -13.33 -37.65 -10.90
CA ASN A 269 -14.11 -38.72 -10.27
C ASN A 269 -15.29 -38.15 -9.47
N LEU A 270 -16.09 -37.34 -10.14
CA LEU A 270 -17.30 -36.70 -9.62
C LEU A 270 -18.45 -37.69 -9.70
N SER A 271 -19.28 -37.70 -8.67
CA SER A 271 -20.46 -38.56 -8.69
C SER A 271 -21.58 -37.90 -9.50
N ASP A 272 -22.21 -38.67 -10.37
CA ASP A 272 -23.36 -38.32 -11.22
C ASP A 272 -24.63 -39.11 -10.81
N LYS A 273 -24.59 -39.74 -9.63
CA LYS A 273 -25.67 -40.55 -9.10
C LYS A 273 -26.75 -39.64 -8.51
N PRO A 274 -28.05 -39.94 -8.66
CA PRO A 274 -29.14 -39.08 -8.19
C PRO A 274 -29.04 -38.65 -6.72
N ASP A 275 -28.53 -39.50 -5.84
CA ASP A 275 -28.43 -39.26 -4.39
C ASP A 275 -27.11 -38.58 -3.96
N SER A 276 -26.15 -38.44 -4.86
CA SER A 276 -24.82 -37.87 -4.57
C SER A 276 -24.25 -37.05 -5.71
N ASP A 277 -25.11 -36.44 -6.53
CA ASP A 277 -24.70 -35.69 -7.72
C ASP A 277 -23.89 -34.45 -7.32
N ASP A 278 -22.64 -34.43 -7.74
CA ASP A 278 -21.70 -33.35 -7.46
C ASP A 278 -21.91 -32.17 -8.42
N PHE A 279 -22.46 -32.39 -9.63
CA PHE A 279 -22.58 -31.36 -10.67
C PHE A 279 -23.52 -30.20 -10.30
N PRO A 280 -24.72 -30.41 -9.71
CA PRO A 280 -25.58 -29.31 -9.24
C PRO A 280 -24.89 -28.42 -8.20
N ARG A 281 -24.09 -29.01 -7.32
CA ARG A 281 -23.35 -28.29 -6.28
C ARG A 281 -22.22 -27.45 -6.87
N ILE A 282 -21.50 -27.99 -7.85
CA ILE A 282 -20.49 -27.25 -8.62
C ILE A 282 -21.15 -26.09 -9.37
N GLY A 283 -22.27 -26.35 -10.07
CA GLY A 283 -22.99 -25.33 -10.82
C GLY A 283 -23.45 -24.17 -9.94
N HIS A 284 -23.98 -24.47 -8.74
CA HIS A 284 -24.33 -23.45 -7.76
C HIS A 284 -23.10 -22.64 -7.29
N ALA A 285 -22.01 -23.32 -6.94
CA ALA A 285 -20.77 -22.66 -6.52
C ALA A 285 -20.17 -21.76 -7.60
N MET A 286 -20.22 -22.19 -8.88
CA MET A 286 -19.81 -21.38 -10.02
C MET A 286 -20.65 -20.11 -10.14
N GLY A 287 -21.97 -20.20 -9.94
CA GLY A 287 -22.85 -19.02 -9.92
C GLY A 287 -22.44 -18.02 -8.84
N VAL A 288 -22.24 -18.50 -7.60
CA VAL A 288 -21.82 -17.66 -6.47
C VAL A 288 -20.46 -17.01 -6.71
N LEU A 289 -19.46 -17.77 -7.19
CA LEU A 289 -18.12 -17.24 -7.43
C LEU A 289 -18.05 -16.32 -8.65
N SER A 290 -18.90 -16.52 -9.66
CA SER A 290 -18.96 -15.64 -10.84
C SER A 290 -19.43 -14.22 -10.51
N GLU A 291 -20.24 -14.06 -9.46
CA GLU A 291 -20.71 -12.76 -8.99
C GLU A 291 -19.76 -12.14 -7.94
N ALA A 292 -18.85 -12.92 -7.38
CA ALA A 292 -17.94 -12.46 -6.33
C ALA A 292 -16.83 -11.57 -6.90
N PRO A 293 -16.58 -10.36 -6.35
CA PRO A 293 -15.57 -9.44 -6.86
C PRO A 293 -14.13 -9.85 -6.44
N ILE A 294 -13.66 -10.99 -6.93
CA ILE A 294 -12.31 -11.52 -6.68
C ILE A 294 -11.47 -11.37 -7.95
N TYR A 295 -10.33 -10.70 -7.84
CA TYR A 295 -9.41 -10.44 -8.94
C TYR A 295 -8.07 -11.11 -8.65
N ILE A 296 -7.66 -12.06 -9.50
CA ILE A 296 -6.45 -12.85 -9.30
C ILE A 296 -5.37 -12.41 -10.28
N ASP A 297 -4.15 -12.24 -9.77
CA ASP A 297 -2.94 -12.03 -10.56
C ASP A 297 -1.90 -13.08 -10.18
N ASP A 298 -1.61 -14.00 -11.10
CA ASP A 298 -0.60 -15.06 -10.96
C ASP A 298 0.68 -14.79 -11.77
N THR A 299 0.94 -13.53 -12.13
CA THR A 299 2.16 -13.17 -12.87
C THR A 299 3.40 -13.51 -12.02
N PRO A 300 4.30 -14.38 -12.53
CA PRO A 300 5.52 -14.75 -11.80
C PRO A 300 6.47 -13.55 -11.71
N GLY A 301 7.26 -13.48 -10.63
CA GLY A 301 8.28 -12.44 -10.45
C GLY A 301 7.74 -11.03 -10.16
N ASN A 302 6.45 -10.89 -9.84
CA ASN A 302 5.85 -9.61 -9.50
C ASN A 302 6.60 -8.93 -8.32
N ASN A 303 7.19 -7.76 -8.56
CA ASN A 303 7.78 -6.95 -7.50
C ASN A 303 6.71 -6.09 -6.78
N VAL A 304 7.05 -5.53 -5.60
CA VAL A 304 6.09 -4.74 -4.79
C VAL A 304 5.55 -3.53 -5.55
N MET A 305 6.33 -2.95 -6.46
CA MET A 305 5.93 -1.77 -7.26
C MET A 305 4.91 -2.13 -8.34
N GLN A 306 5.07 -3.28 -9.00
CA GLN A 306 4.11 -3.82 -9.96
C GLN A 306 2.78 -4.14 -9.25
N ILE A 307 2.84 -4.76 -8.07
CA ILE A 307 1.66 -5.02 -7.23
C ILE A 307 0.97 -3.71 -6.87
N ARG A 308 1.71 -2.69 -6.41
CA ARG A 308 1.16 -1.37 -6.11
C ARG A 308 0.46 -0.74 -7.32
N THR A 309 1.05 -0.85 -8.50
CA THR A 309 0.49 -0.30 -9.74
C THR A 309 -0.80 -1.00 -10.13
N LYS A 310 -0.81 -2.34 -10.13
CA LYS A 310 -1.99 -3.15 -10.41
C LYS A 310 -3.10 -2.91 -9.38
N ALA A 311 -2.74 -2.82 -8.09
CA ALA A 311 -3.67 -2.51 -7.01
C ALA A 311 -4.31 -1.11 -7.15
N ARG A 312 -3.54 -0.09 -7.52
CA ARG A 312 -4.08 1.26 -7.81
C ARG A 312 -5.08 1.24 -8.95
N ARG A 313 -4.74 0.53 -10.04
CA ARG A 313 -5.65 0.37 -11.18
C ARG A 313 -6.94 -0.32 -10.76
N LEU A 314 -6.84 -1.41 -10.00
CA LEU A 314 -7.99 -2.14 -9.48
C LEU A 314 -8.84 -1.28 -8.52
N GLN A 315 -8.20 -0.46 -7.68
CA GLN A 315 -8.90 0.51 -6.82
C GLN A 315 -9.71 1.52 -7.64
N ALA A 316 -9.13 2.05 -8.72
CA ALA A 316 -9.78 3.05 -9.57
C ALA A 316 -10.92 2.46 -10.42
N GLU A 317 -10.76 1.24 -10.92
CA GLU A 317 -11.76 0.59 -11.78
C GLU A 317 -12.91 -0.05 -10.98
N HIS A 318 -12.62 -0.65 -9.82
CA HIS A 318 -13.56 -1.53 -9.12
C HIS A 318 -13.74 -1.24 -7.62
N GLY A 319 -13.03 -0.25 -7.04
CA GLY A 319 -13.20 0.08 -5.62
C GLY A 319 -12.65 -1.00 -4.68
N LEU A 320 -11.37 -1.36 -4.86
CA LEU A 320 -10.64 -2.34 -4.05
C LEU A 320 -10.87 -2.16 -2.54
N GLY A 321 -11.14 -3.27 -1.84
CA GLY A 321 -11.44 -3.31 -0.41
C GLY A 321 -10.46 -4.14 0.43
N MET A 322 -9.69 -5.03 -0.20
CA MET A 322 -8.64 -5.82 0.46
C MET A 322 -7.62 -6.33 -0.57
N ILE A 323 -6.36 -6.47 -0.14
CA ILE A 323 -5.34 -7.20 -0.91
C ILE A 323 -4.85 -8.41 -0.11
N ILE A 324 -4.65 -9.53 -0.81
CA ILE A 324 -3.95 -10.71 -0.30
C ILE A 324 -2.76 -11.01 -1.21
N ILE A 325 -1.61 -11.35 -0.62
CA ILE A 325 -0.35 -11.61 -1.33
C ILE A 325 0.25 -12.94 -0.84
N ASP A 326 0.35 -13.94 -1.71
CA ASP A 326 0.92 -15.26 -1.41
C ASP A 326 2.14 -15.59 -2.29
N TYR A 327 3.39 -15.54 -1.84
CA TYR A 327 3.93 -15.13 -0.54
C TYR A 327 5.08 -14.15 -0.71
N MET A 328 5.24 -13.22 0.22
CA MET A 328 6.12 -12.05 0.09
C MET A 328 7.59 -12.36 -0.27
N GLN A 329 8.11 -13.52 0.15
CA GLN A 329 9.51 -13.86 0.00
C GLN A 329 9.89 -14.33 -1.42
N LEU A 330 8.93 -14.43 -2.35
CA LEU A 330 9.19 -14.63 -3.79
C LEU A 330 9.31 -13.32 -4.56
N MET A 331 9.14 -12.17 -3.91
CA MET A 331 9.38 -10.86 -4.51
C MET A 331 10.88 -10.56 -4.57
N GLU A 332 11.65 -11.42 -5.23
CA GLU A 332 13.09 -11.25 -5.38
C GLU A 332 13.40 -10.34 -6.58
N SER A 333 14.27 -9.36 -6.33
CA SER A 333 14.97 -8.61 -7.39
C SER A 333 15.98 -9.57 -8.02
N HIS A 334 15.95 -9.76 -9.34
CA HIS A 334 16.83 -10.71 -10.06
C HIS A 334 18.32 -10.35 -10.05
N ASN A 335 18.76 -9.40 -9.22
CA ASN A 335 20.12 -8.89 -9.15
C ASN A 335 20.63 -8.90 -7.70
N ASP A 336 21.17 -10.03 -7.19
CA ASP A 336 22.35 -10.00 -6.31
C ASP A 336 22.86 -11.38 -5.85
N LYS A 337 24.16 -11.63 -6.08
CA LYS A 337 24.90 -12.84 -5.65
C LYS A 337 25.39 -12.77 -4.18
N ASN A 338 24.90 -11.84 -3.36
CA ASN A 338 25.37 -11.62 -1.98
C ASN A 338 24.27 -11.85 -0.93
N SER A 339 24.45 -12.89 -0.11
CA SER A 339 23.47 -13.36 0.90
C SER A 339 23.15 -12.38 2.05
N ASN A 340 23.91 -11.29 2.21
CA ASN A 340 23.66 -10.29 3.25
C ASN A 340 22.52 -9.30 2.92
N ASN A 341 22.04 -9.24 1.66
CA ASN A 341 21.03 -8.25 1.23
C ASN A 341 19.57 -8.66 1.52
N ARG A 342 19.31 -9.96 1.75
CA ARG A 342 17.94 -10.50 1.91
C ARG A 342 17.18 -9.90 3.09
N VAL A 343 17.83 -9.69 4.24
CA VAL A 343 17.19 -9.09 5.43
C VAL A 343 16.75 -7.65 5.13
N GLN A 344 17.58 -6.92 4.39
CA GLN A 344 17.31 -5.53 4.02
C GLN A 344 16.20 -5.44 2.96
N GLU A 345 16.20 -6.35 1.98
CA GLU A 345 15.12 -6.47 0.98
C GLU A 345 13.77 -6.75 1.63
N VAL A 346 13.71 -7.72 2.55
CA VAL A 346 12.46 -8.06 3.24
C VAL A 346 11.96 -6.88 4.08
N ALA A 347 12.85 -6.08 4.67
CA ALA A 347 12.49 -4.85 5.37
C ALA A 347 11.93 -3.76 4.43
N VAL A 348 12.49 -3.65 3.22
CA VAL A 348 11.97 -2.72 2.20
C VAL A 348 10.59 -3.18 1.72
N ILE A 349 10.41 -4.49 1.51
CA ILE A 349 9.13 -5.09 1.12
C ILE A 349 8.06 -4.80 2.18
N SER A 350 8.31 -5.08 3.47
CA SER A 350 7.33 -4.85 4.54
C SER A 350 6.92 -3.38 4.64
N ARG A 351 7.88 -2.46 4.55
CA ARG A 351 7.62 -1.03 4.57
C ARG A 351 6.80 -0.57 3.36
N ASN A 352 7.12 -1.08 2.17
CA ASN A 352 6.39 -0.75 0.95
C ASN A 352 4.95 -1.30 1.00
N LEU A 353 4.75 -2.52 1.49
CA LEU A 353 3.41 -3.09 1.68
C LEU A 353 2.59 -2.28 2.68
N LYS A 354 3.19 -1.84 3.79
CA LYS A 354 2.54 -0.92 4.74
C LYS A 354 2.21 0.42 4.07
N GLY A 355 3.07 0.89 3.18
CA GLY A 355 2.83 2.05 2.32
C GLY A 355 1.59 1.86 1.45
N ILE A 356 1.46 0.72 0.76
CA ILE A 356 0.29 0.38 -0.06
C ILE A 356 -1.00 0.37 0.79
N ALA A 357 -0.97 -0.30 1.96
CA ALA A 357 -2.12 -0.38 2.85
C ALA A 357 -2.64 1.02 3.24
N ARG A 358 -1.73 1.91 3.65
CA ARG A 358 -2.06 3.30 4.05
C ARG A 358 -2.52 4.16 2.89
N GLU A 359 -1.86 4.02 1.75
CA GLU A 359 -2.15 4.83 0.57
C GLU A 359 -3.51 4.50 -0.03
N LEU A 360 -3.79 3.21 -0.21
CA LEU A 360 -5.07 2.74 -0.76
C LEU A 360 -6.17 2.69 0.31
N ASN A 361 -5.83 2.87 1.58
CA ASN A 361 -6.74 2.82 2.72
C ASN A 361 -7.53 1.49 2.78
N ILE A 362 -6.81 0.37 2.65
CA ILE A 362 -7.35 -1.00 2.67
C ILE A 362 -6.47 -1.92 3.54
N PRO A 363 -7.02 -3.01 4.10
CA PRO A 363 -6.20 -4.07 4.69
C PRO A 363 -5.37 -4.79 3.64
N VAL A 364 -4.09 -5.05 3.97
CA VAL A 364 -3.17 -5.87 3.17
C VAL A 364 -2.77 -7.10 3.98
N ILE A 365 -3.17 -8.29 3.53
CA ILE A 365 -2.77 -9.56 4.12
C ILE A 365 -1.60 -10.12 3.31
N ALA A 366 -0.44 -10.22 3.94
CA ALA A 366 0.76 -10.70 3.30
C ALA A 366 1.19 -12.03 3.91
N LEU A 367 1.25 -13.07 3.08
CA LEU A 367 1.59 -14.40 3.54
C LEU A 367 3.10 -14.55 3.65
N SER A 368 3.56 -15.12 4.75
CA SER A 368 4.99 -15.33 5.04
C SER A 368 5.27 -16.78 5.38
N GLN A 369 6.38 -17.32 4.91
CA GLN A 369 6.91 -18.59 5.36
C GLN A 369 7.75 -18.39 6.63
N LEU A 370 7.75 -19.39 7.50
CA LEU A 370 8.53 -19.41 8.73
C LEU A 370 9.89 -20.10 8.56
N SER A 371 10.89 -19.63 9.31
CA SER A 371 12.17 -20.32 9.45
C SER A 371 11.99 -21.75 9.96
N ARG A 372 12.88 -22.67 9.55
CA ARG A 372 12.93 -24.05 10.07
C ARG A 372 13.23 -24.10 11.57
N ALA A 373 13.73 -23.02 12.17
CA ALA A 373 14.02 -22.93 13.60
C ALA A 373 12.81 -23.23 14.50
N VAL A 374 11.57 -23.02 14.02
CA VAL A 374 10.36 -23.35 14.78
C VAL A 374 10.27 -24.83 15.16
N GLU A 375 10.84 -25.73 14.34
CA GLU A 375 10.83 -27.18 14.57
C GLU A 375 11.65 -27.59 15.80
N GLN A 376 12.52 -26.71 16.32
CA GLN A 376 13.29 -26.95 17.54
C GLN A 376 12.45 -26.88 18.81
N SER A 377 11.26 -26.27 18.74
CA SER A 377 10.31 -26.21 19.86
C SER A 377 9.32 -27.37 19.80
N LYS A 378 8.94 -27.90 20.96
CA LYS A 378 7.91 -28.94 21.11
C LYS A 378 6.85 -28.50 22.12
N PRO A 379 5.60 -28.23 21.71
CA PRO A 379 5.08 -28.22 20.32
C PRO A 379 5.73 -27.11 19.47
N ALA A 380 5.75 -27.29 18.14
CA ALA A 380 6.36 -26.36 17.18
C ALA A 380 5.46 -25.13 16.91
N ILE A 381 4.97 -24.49 17.97
CA ILE A 381 4.12 -23.31 17.88
C ILE A 381 4.98 -22.10 17.47
N PRO A 382 4.66 -21.42 16.36
CA PRO A 382 5.44 -20.28 15.92
C PRO A 382 5.41 -19.08 16.88
N LYS A 383 6.49 -18.30 16.89
CA LYS A 383 6.66 -17.07 17.68
C LYS A 383 7.20 -15.99 16.77
N LEU A 384 7.11 -14.72 17.20
CA LEU A 384 7.60 -13.56 16.43
C LEU A 384 9.08 -13.72 16.01
N SER A 385 9.91 -14.27 16.91
CA SER A 385 11.32 -14.56 16.62
C SER A 385 11.55 -15.57 15.48
N HIS A 386 10.54 -16.33 15.04
CA HIS A 386 10.64 -17.28 13.93
C HIS A 386 10.42 -16.63 12.55
N LEU A 387 10.02 -15.35 12.51
CA LEU A 387 10.08 -14.50 11.31
C LEU A 387 11.53 -14.05 11.00
N ARG A 388 12.53 -14.68 11.66
CA ARG A 388 13.93 -14.30 11.92
C ARG A 388 14.80 -13.77 10.76
N GLU A 389 14.29 -13.73 9.53
CA GLU A 389 14.93 -12.97 8.45
C GLU A 389 14.49 -11.49 8.43
N SER A 390 13.55 -11.06 9.30
CA SER A 390 13.08 -9.68 9.32
C SER A 390 12.45 -9.25 10.66
N GLY A 391 13.26 -8.73 11.58
CA GLY A 391 12.75 -7.94 12.70
C GLY A 391 11.93 -6.72 12.22
N SER A 392 12.17 -6.28 10.99
CA SER A 392 11.44 -5.19 10.33
C SER A 392 9.99 -5.56 9.98
N ILE A 393 9.72 -6.79 9.54
CA ILE A 393 8.34 -7.28 9.34
C ILE A 393 7.56 -7.16 10.65
N GLU A 394 8.15 -7.62 11.76
CA GLU A 394 7.52 -7.52 13.07
C GLU A 394 7.21 -6.07 13.42
N GLN A 395 8.11 -5.12 13.15
CA GLN A 395 7.90 -3.70 13.46
C GLN A 395 6.82 -3.06 12.59
N ASP A 396 6.85 -3.31 11.28
CA ASP A 396 5.97 -2.67 10.29
C ASP A 396 4.54 -3.20 10.30
N ALA A 397 4.35 -4.49 10.63
CA ALA A 397 3.04 -5.13 10.70
C ALA A 397 2.19 -4.60 11.86
N ASP A 398 0.90 -4.34 11.63
CA ASP A 398 -0.02 -3.98 12.71
C ASP A 398 -0.57 -5.24 13.40
N ILE A 399 -0.72 -6.33 12.63
CA ILE A 399 -1.16 -7.64 13.12
C ILE A 399 -0.21 -8.72 12.61
N VAL A 400 0.20 -9.64 13.48
CA VAL A 400 0.95 -10.85 13.12
C VAL A 400 0.18 -12.07 13.62
N MET A 401 -0.21 -12.93 12.70
CA MET A 401 -0.90 -14.18 12.95
C MET A 401 -0.04 -15.38 12.54
N PHE A 402 -0.03 -16.40 13.38
CA PHE A 402 0.59 -17.68 13.07
C PHE A 402 -0.45 -18.78 12.97
N LEU A 403 -0.38 -19.56 11.90
CA LEU A 403 -1.19 -20.76 11.74
C LEU A 403 -0.41 -21.98 12.22
N TYR A 404 -1.00 -22.74 13.12
CA TYR A 404 -0.45 -23.98 13.66
C TYR A 404 -1.47 -25.11 13.55
N ARG A 405 -1.00 -26.30 13.15
CA ARG A 405 -1.80 -27.54 13.15
C ARG A 405 -0.96 -28.65 13.73
N LYS A 406 -1.48 -29.30 14.77
CA LYS A 406 -0.79 -30.43 15.43
C LYS A 406 -0.54 -31.59 14.44
N ALA A 407 -1.50 -31.86 13.55
CA ALA A 407 -1.36 -32.87 12.49
C ALA A 407 -0.23 -32.61 11.48
N ALA A 408 0.19 -31.34 11.33
CA ALA A 408 1.29 -30.95 10.45
C ALA A 408 2.62 -30.72 11.21
N ASP A 409 2.63 -30.91 12.54
CA ASP A 409 3.80 -30.75 13.38
C ASP A 409 4.64 -32.04 13.39
N ARG A 410 5.87 -31.96 12.87
CA ARG A 410 6.80 -33.09 12.76
C ARG A 410 7.21 -33.70 14.09
N ASN A 411 6.96 -33.01 15.21
CA ASN A 411 7.23 -33.53 16.55
C ASN A 411 6.19 -34.54 17.04
N TYR A 412 5.12 -34.76 16.28
CA TYR A 412 4.04 -35.69 16.56
C TYR A 412 3.85 -36.67 15.41
N ARG A 413 3.54 -37.93 15.72
CA ARG A 413 3.07 -38.89 14.71
C ARG A 413 1.57 -38.73 14.58
N LEU A 414 1.06 -38.82 13.35
CA LEU A 414 -0.37 -38.65 13.08
C LEU A 414 -1.22 -39.67 13.85
N GLU A 415 -0.69 -40.89 14.00
CA GLU A 415 -1.29 -41.99 14.77
C GLU A 415 -1.52 -41.65 16.25
N ASP A 416 -0.64 -40.81 16.83
CA ASP A 416 -0.69 -40.42 18.24
C ASP A 416 -1.66 -39.25 18.51
N ILE A 417 -2.22 -38.65 17.47
CA ILE A 417 -3.15 -37.52 17.55
C ILE A 417 -4.57 -38.06 17.43
N SER A 418 -5.45 -37.69 18.37
CA SER A 418 -6.85 -38.09 18.33
C SER A 418 -7.52 -37.59 17.04
N PRO A 419 -8.47 -38.35 16.45
CA PRO A 419 -9.16 -37.93 15.24
C PRO A 419 -9.75 -36.52 15.32
N ASP A 420 -10.31 -36.16 16.48
CA ASP A 420 -10.89 -34.85 16.73
C ASP A 420 -9.84 -33.73 16.70
N GLU A 421 -8.63 -33.98 17.19
CA GLU A 421 -7.53 -33.00 17.19
C GLU A 421 -6.82 -32.88 15.83
N ARG A 422 -6.89 -33.90 14.96
CA ARG A 422 -6.21 -33.89 13.65
C ARG A 422 -6.68 -32.76 12.75
N ASN A 423 -7.97 -32.45 12.84
CA ASN A 423 -8.62 -31.40 12.06
C ASN A 423 -8.66 -30.06 12.78
N ILE A 424 -8.07 -29.93 13.97
CA ILE A 424 -7.99 -28.63 14.65
C ILE A 424 -6.82 -27.83 14.11
N ALA A 425 -7.10 -26.57 13.77
CA ALA A 425 -6.11 -25.56 13.49
C ALA A 425 -6.20 -24.41 14.49
N GLU A 426 -5.04 -23.93 14.92
CA GLU A 426 -4.90 -22.81 15.84
C GLU A 426 -4.36 -21.60 15.09
N ILE A 427 -5.04 -20.47 15.26
CA ILE A 427 -4.62 -19.16 14.75
C ILE A 427 -4.16 -18.36 15.96
N HIS A 428 -2.85 -18.16 16.05
CA HIS A 428 -2.19 -17.44 17.14
C HIS A 428 -1.96 -15.99 16.72
N ILE A 429 -2.66 -15.05 17.34
CA ILE A 429 -2.48 -13.61 17.15
C ILE A 429 -1.35 -13.17 18.07
N ALA A 430 -0.12 -13.21 17.55
CA ALA A 430 1.09 -12.92 18.31
C ALA A 430 1.36 -11.43 18.48
N LYS A 431 0.86 -10.60 17.55
CA LYS A 431 0.91 -9.14 17.64
C LYS A 431 -0.43 -8.57 17.18
N HIS A 432 -0.97 -7.63 17.93
CA HIS A 432 -2.07 -6.77 17.51
C HIS A 432 -1.87 -5.37 18.07
N ARG A 433 -1.66 -4.37 17.19
CA ARG A 433 -1.29 -3.02 17.61
C ARG A 433 -2.43 -2.24 18.30
N ASN A 434 -3.67 -2.56 17.94
CA ASN A 434 -4.87 -1.80 18.30
C ASN A 434 -5.90 -2.66 19.07
N GLY A 435 -5.53 -3.85 19.53
CA GLY A 435 -6.45 -4.80 20.15
C GLY A 435 -5.73 -5.95 20.85
N PRO A 436 -6.48 -6.95 21.35
CA PRO A 436 -5.93 -8.04 22.14
C PRO A 436 -5.14 -9.03 21.29
N THR A 437 -4.12 -9.65 21.89
CA THR A 437 -3.53 -10.89 21.39
C THR A 437 -4.32 -12.10 21.90
N GLY A 438 -4.15 -13.26 21.29
CA GLY A 438 -4.89 -14.45 21.69
C GLY A 438 -4.70 -15.62 20.73
N MET A 439 -5.45 -16.68 20.98
CA MET A 439 -5.46 -17.88 20.13
C MET A 439 -6.91 -18.27 19.83
N VAL A 440 -7.18 -18.56 18.57
CA VAL A 440 -8.48 -19.01 18.08
C VAL A 440 -8.35 -20.40 17.49
N ARG A 441 -9.24 -21.31 17.87
CA ARG A 441 -9.35 -22.64 17.27
C ARG A 441 -10.37 -22.64 16.13
N THR A 442 -10.04 -23.35 15.07
CA THR A 442 -10.88 -23.54 13.88
C THR A 442 -10.82 -25.00 13.45
N PHE A 443 -11.80 -25.44 12.66
CA PHE A 443 -11.79 -26.76 12.03
C PHE A 443 -11.18 -26.65 10.63
N PHE A 444 -10.19 -27.47 10.33
CA PHE A 444 -9.61 -27.60 9.00
C PHE A 444 -10.12 -28.87 8.33
N ASP A 445 -10.87 -28.68 7.25
CA ASP A 445 -11.42 -29.72 6.40
C ASP A 445 -10.40 -30.11 5.34
N GLU A 446 -9.61 -31.15 5.58
CA GLU A 446 -8.50 -31.54 4.69
C GLU A 446 -8.96 -31.87 3.27
N ALA A 447 -10.09 -32.58 3.14
CA ALA A 447 -10.67 -32.98 1.86
C ALA A 447 -11.02 -31.79 0.97
N ARG A 448 -11.50 -30.70 1.58
CA ARG A 448 -11.95 -29.49 0.88
C ARG A 448 -10.92 -28.35 0.95
N THR A 449 -9.81 -28.58 1.66
CA THR A 449 -8.75 -27.60 1.94
C THR A 449 -9.28 -26.27 2.47
N SER A 450 -10.21 -26.31 3.43
CA SER A 450 -10.94 -25.13 3.92
C SER A 450 -11.06 -25.09 5.44
N PHE A 451 -11.04 -23.88 5.99
CA PHE A 451 -11.20 -23.58 7.41
C PHE A 451 -12.65 -23.20 7.73
N LYS A 452 -13.17 -23.76 8.82
CA LYS A 452 -14.53 -23.57 9.31
C LYS A 452 -14.54 -23.15 10.77
N ASN A 453 -15.60 -22.46 11.15
CA ASN A 453 -15.88 -22.17 12.55
C ASN A 453 -16.09 -23.48 13.33
N LEU A 454 -15.60 -23.54 14.57
CA LEU A 454 -15.97 -24.59 15.51
C LEU A 454 -17.27 -24.19 16.19
N ASP A 455 -18.28 -25.05 16.15
CA ASP A 455 -19.50 -24.86 16.94
C ASP A 455 -19.14 -24.99 18.42
N THR A 456 -19.29 -23.90 19.16
CA THR A 456 -18.87 -23.77 20.56
C THR A 456 -19.82 -24.40 21.58
N ASP A 457 -20.92 -25.02 21.16
CA ASP A 457 -21.95 -25.51 22.09
C ASP A 457 -21.74 -26.95 22.58
N THR A 458 -20.73 -27.67 22.10
CA THR A 458 -20.27 -28.91 22.75
C THR A 458 -19.24 -28.56 23.82
N THR A 459 -19.77 -28.16 24.97
CA THR A 459 -19.04 -27.84 26.20
C THR A 459 -18.15 -29.01 26.62
N TYR A 460 -16.86 -28.73 26.80
CA TYR A 460 -15.98 -29.54 27.63
C TYR A 460 -16.48 -29.45 29.09
N GLU A 461 -17.49 -30.24 29.44
CA GLU A 461 -18.00 -30.35 30.81
C GLU A 461 -17.54 -31.61 31.54
N ASN A 462 -16.66 -32.43 30.97
CA ASN A 462 -16.09 -33.57 31.68
C ASN A 462 -14.57 -33.55 31.62
N GLN A 463 -13.96 -32.94 32.63
CA GLN A 463 -12.85 -33.49 33.42
C GLN A 463 -12.41 -32.44 34.46
N LYS A 464 -13.06 -32.48 35.62
CA LYS A 464 -12.46 -32.12 36.91
C LYS A 464 -12.13 -33.39 37.66
#